data_AF-A0A4Z1D104-F1
#
_entry.id   AF-A0A4Z1D104-F1
#
_cell.length_a   1.000
_cell.length_b   1.000
_cell.length_c   1.000
_cell.angle_alpha   90.00
_cell.angle_beta   90.00
_cell.angle_gamma   90.00
#
_symmetry.space_group_name_H-M   'P 1'
#
loop_
_entity.id
_entity.type
_entity.pdbx_description
1 polymer ?
#
loop_
_entity_poly.entity_id
_entity_poly.type
_entity_poly.pdbx_seq_one_letter_code
_entity_poly.pdbx_strand_id
1 'polypeptide(L)'
;MAARAGEGTHAPPPYDTAATWAEELLDQLRPAVRHPRRVIAWLARTVHATAGLEDADGRLLAGDRLPADTAVRADVATGRISAAALEDGGRHVHLVGIRHPGPGRAAGAVLTVARPEPFDRRAAEIVHRTAGVLGLLLREGELARSARRLRRASADLRLAILQLLMVEDVVSARRVAAGLWPGLLEQDTARVYVVEGTPAGRDALAEECADVTEGRALVVRCPAMDGHVIVVSPASAPGERLRTLVADRPDTYLGGSLHQRLARTATAYGQAVSALAVARFSPGRSAVYAERTHPERLLDPAALRTWSARTLRPLDTLPHHTRAELLATTRLGLDFTAVSAAKVLGVSRNTVRARMDRLQTLLDTDLTDLTTRTAVRLALLTEAAHGPYAPGTTPHTGPRFTDLLDSAALRDWARDLLGRLDGDGRDLRATLSAWIAAGANAERAAKQRGVHAQTVREHVRAAEPVLERQLLAGGSDLYEVVLAHLADGTLAAPEAAANGDQADAPVHG
;
A
#
# COMPACT_ATOMS: atom_id res chain seq x y z
N MET A 1 81.76 11.19 57.57
CA MET A 1 81.82 11.34 56.10
C MET A 1 81.09 10.18 55.43
N ALA A 2 80.23 10.49 54.46
CA ALA A 2 79.66 9.64 53.40
C ALA A 2 78.95 8.32 53.82
N ALA A 3 77.61 8.30 53.92
CA ALA A 3 76.62 8.18 52.83
C ALA A 3 76.51 6.74 52.27
N ARG A 4 75.52 6.01 52.79
CA ARG A 4 74.97 4.77 52.19
C ARG A 4 74.12 5.15 50.98
N ALA A 5 74.42 4.55 49.83
CA ALA A 5 73.60 4.64 48.63
C ALA A 5 72.26 3.93 48.87
N GLY A 6 71.17 4.69 48.75
CA GLY A 6 69.81 4.17 48.75
C GLY A 6 69.43 3.69 47.36
N GLU A 7 68.85 2.49 47.30
CA GLU A 7 68.14 1.95 46.15
C GLU A 7 67.04 2.93 45.70
N GLY A 8 67.19 3.45 44.48
CA GLY A 8 66.16 4.19 43.79
C GLY A 8 65.13 3.23 43.22
N THR A 9 63.94 3.21 43.82
CA THR A 9 62.74 2.58 43.27
C THR A 9 62.43 3.19 41.90
N HIS A 10 62.64 2.43 40.84
CA HIS A 10 62.27 2.82 39.48
C HIS A 10 60.74 2.81 39.36
N ALA A 11 60.12 3.99 39.48
CA ALA A 11 58.71 4.15 39.14
C ALA A 11 58.54 4.01 37.61
N PRO A 12 57.59 3.19 37.12
CA PRO A 12 57.30 3.10 35.69
C PRO A 12 56.64 4.41 35.20
N PRO A 13 56.89 4.84 33.94
CA PRO A 13 56.36 6.08 33.40
C PRO A 13 54.82 6.04 33.18
N PRO A 14 54.14 7.20 33.14
CA PRO A 14 52.67 7.30 33.12
C PRO A 14 52.10 7.05 31.72
N TYR A 15 52.06 5.79 31.28
CA TYR A 15 51.40 5.40 30.01
C TYR A 15 49.92 5.00 30.17
N ASP A 16 49.38 4.99 31.38
CA ASP A 16 48.09 4.32 31.70
C ASP A 16 46.84 5.22 31.57
N THR A 17 47.01 6.55 31.57
CA THR A 17 45.86 7.47 31.55
C THR A 17 45.38 7.86 30.15
N ALA A 18 46.16 7.56 29.10
CA ALA A 18 45.77 7.82 27.71
C ALA A 18 44.94 6.66 27.12
N ALA A 19 45.23 5.42 27.54
CA ALA A 19 44.47 4.23 27.16
C ALA A 19 43.04 4.27 27.71
N THR A 20 42.87 4.72 28.96
CA THR A 20 41.58 4.71 29.67
C THR A 20 40.51 5.60 29.04
N TRP A 21 40.80 6.87 28.71
CA TRP A 21 39.78 7.74 28.09
C TRP A 21 39.45 7.34 26.65
N ALA A 22 40.41 6.78 25.92
CA ALA A 22 40.21 6.32 24.54
C ALA A 22 39.29 5.10 24.52
N GLU A 23 39.48 4.16 25.45
CA GLU A 23 38.57 3.02 25.66
C GLU A 23 37.17 3.47 26.06
N GLU A 24 37.04 4.43 26.98
CA GLU A 24 35.75 5.01 27.36
C GLU A 24 35.03 5.71 26.19
N LEU A 25 35.78 6.40 25.33
CA LEU A 25 35.25 7.02 24.12
C LEU A 25 34.75 5.97 23.13
N LEU A 26 35.51 4.88 22.93
CA LEU A 26 35.09 3.75 22.10
C LEU A 26 33.88 3.03 22.70
N ASP A 27 33.76 2.97 24.03
CA ASP A 27 32.58 2.43 24.70
C ASP A 27 31.29 3.21 24.34
N GLN A 28 31.42 4.51 24.03
CA GLN A 28 30.28 5.30 23.55
C GLN A 28 29.79 4.89 22.15
N LEU A 29 30.54 4.07 21.40
CA LEU A 29 30.16 3.54 20.09
C LEU A 29 29.42 2.20 20.15
N ARG A 30 29.23 1.61 21.35
CA ARG A 30 28.53 0.32 21.47
C ARG A 30 27.09 0.40 20.91
N PRO A 31 26.61 -0.59 20.14
CA PRO A 31 25.36 -0.52 19.38
C PRO A 31 24.11 -0.16 20.21
N ALA A 32 24.02 -0.65 21.45
CA ALA A 32 22.86 -0.46 22.31
C ALA A 32 22.69 0.98 22.85
N VAL A 33 23.75 1.79 22.83
CA VAL A 33 23.80 3.07 23.58
C VAL A 33 24.49 4.22 22.84
N ARG A 34 24.84 4.04 21.55
CA ARG A 34 25.47 5.06 20.71
C ARG A 34 24.51 6.21 20.36
N HIS A 35 24.78 7.40 20.88
CA HIS A 35 24.00 8.61 20.58
C HIS A 35 24.85 9.88 20.76
N PRO A 36 24.79 10.88 19.86
CA PRO A 36 25.59 12.11 19.96
C PRO A 36 25.47 12.83 21.31
N ARG A 37 24.25 12.87 21.90
CA ARG A 37 24.03 13.45 23.25
C ARG A 37 24.84 12.77 24.37
N ARG A 38 25.01 11.45 24.32
CA ARG A 38 25.80 10.73 25.34
C ARG A 38 27.28 11.03 25.17
N VAL A 39 27.77 11.07 23.93
CA VAL A 39 29.16 11.45 23.62
C VAL A 39 29.47 12.87 24.09
N ILE A 40 28.55 13.82 23.85
CA ILE A 40 28.69 15.21 24.32
C ILE A 40 28.65 15.30 25.85
N ALA A 41 27.74 14.58 26.51
CA ALA A 41 27.67 14.54 27.98
C ALA A 41 28.89 13.85 28.61
N TRP A 42 29.46 12.83 27.95
CA TRP A 42 30.73 12.22 28.35
C TRP A 42 31.86 13.24 28.20
N LEU A 43 31.98 13.89 27.03
CA LEU A 43 33.02 14.89 26.78
C LEU A 43 33.00 16.02 27.81
N ALA A 44 31.82 16.60 28.06
CA ALA A 44 31.62 17.66 29.05
C ALA A 44 32.13 17.25 30.44
N ARG A 45 31.84 16.02 30.88
CA ARG A 45 32.34 15.51 32.17
C ARG A 45 33.84 15.23 32.15
N THR A 46 34.35 14.58 31.11
CA THR A 46 35.75 14.13 31.02
C THR A 46 36.74 15.28 30.94
N VAL A 47 36.37 16.39 30.31
CA VAL A 47 37.21 17.60 30.26
C VAL A 47 36.75 18.70 31.22
N HIS A 48 35.80 18.43 32.12
CA HIS A 48 35.24 19.44 33.03
C HIS A 48 34.81 20.74 32.31
N ALA A 49 34.03 20.57 31.24
CA ALA A 49 33.63 21.61 30.31
C ALA A 49 32.12 21.65 30.12
N THR A 50 31.63 22.75 29.55
CA THR A 50 30.35 22.76 28.84
C THR A 50 30.62 22.45 27.38
N ALA A 51 29.79 21.60 26.76
CA ALA A 51 29.95 21.23 25.35
C ALA A 51 28.61 21.32 24.60
N GLY A 52 28.67 21.77 23.36
CA GLY A 52 27.55 21.92 22.45
C GLY A 52 27.91 21.42 21.07
N LEU A 53 26.97 20.78 20.40
CA LEU A 53 27.09 20.35 19.01
C LEU A 53 25.97 21.01 18.20
N GLU A 54 26.34 21.85 17.25
CA GLU A 54 25.41 22.54 16.36
C GLU A 54 25.59 22.03 14.92
N ASP A 55 24.51 21.99 14.13
CA ASP A 55 24.62 21.74 12.68
C ASP A 55 25.08 23.00 11.92
N ALA A 56 25.27 22.87 10.60
CA ALA A 56 25.69 23.96 9.73
C ALA A 56 24.76 25.18 9.75
N ASP A 57 23.47 24.99 10.08
CA ASP A 57 22.46 26.06 10.20
C ASP A 57 22.41 26.67 11.61
N GLY A 58 23.25 26.18 12.55
CA GLY A 58 23.31 26.63 13.93
C GLY A 58 22.22 26.06 14.83
N ARG A 59 21.52 25.01 14.39
CA ARG A 59 20.56 24.29 15.23
C ARG A 59 21.32 23.30 16.14
N LEU A 60 20.99 23.35 17.43
CA LEU A 60 21.59 22.50 18.44
C LEU A 60 21.16 21.02 18.25
N LEU A 61 22.14 20.16 18.02
CA LEU A 61 21.98 18.70 17.90
C LEU A 61 22.11 18.01 19.27
N ALA A 62 23.02 18.48 20.13
CA ALA A 62 23.28 17.93 21.45
C ALA A 62 24.03 18.94 22.36
N GLY A 63 23.89 18.77 23.69
CA GLY A 63 24.59 19.59 24.68
C GLY A 63 23.93 20.95 24.90
N ASP A 64 24.73 21.93 25.31
CA ASP A 64 24.29 23.29 25.59
C ASP A 64 24.67 24.24 24.45
N ARG A 65 23.86 25.28 24.24
CA ARG A 65 24.23 26.36 23.33
C ARG A 65 25.25 27.26 24.02
N LEU A 66 26.44 27.35 23.42
CA LEU A 66 27.55 28.13 23.94
C LEU A 66 27.72 29.42 23.13
N PRO A 67 27.96 30.57 23.79
CA PRO A 67 28.40 31.76 23.08
C PRO A 67 29.78 31.48 22.48
N ALA A 68 29.93 31.85 21.21
CA ALA A 68 31.19 31.83 20.50
C ALA A 68 31.16 32.98 19.48
N ASP A 69 32.33 33.54 19.17
CA ASP A 69 32.47 34.56 18.14
C ASP A 69 31.81 34.09 16.83
N THR A 70 30.88 34.89 16.32
CA THR A 70 30.04 34.52 15.18
C THR A 70 30.84 34.41 13.88
N ALA A 71 31.89 35.21 13.72
CA ALA A 71 32.78 35.17 12.56
C ALA A 71 33.65 33.91 12.62
N VAL A 72 34.28 33.62 13.75
CA VAL A 72 35.11 32.41 13.91
C VAL A 72 34.26 31.15 13.76
N ARG A 73 33.06 31.12 14.31
CA ARG A 73 32.11 30.00 14.11
C ARG A 73 31.76 29.84 12.64
N ALA A 74 31.50 30.93 11.92
CA ALA A 74 31.22 30.90 10.48
C ALA A 74 32.43 30.41 9.67
N ASP A 75 33.65 30.78 10.04
CA ASP A 75 34.88 30.29 9.42
C ASP A 75 35.04 28.77 9.61
N VAL A 76 34.74 28.24 10.81
CA VAL A 76 34.74 26.80 11.09
C VAL A 76 33.61 26.09 10.34
N ALA A 77 32.39 26.65 10.35
CA ALA A 77 31.21 26.07 9.69
C ALA A 77 31.38 26.03 8.16
N THR A 78 31.95 27.07 7.55
CA THR A 78 32.27 27.09 6.11
C THR A 78 33.49 26.24 5.76
N GLY A 79 34.23 25.77 6.77
CA GLY A 79 35.45 24.99 6.62
C GLY A 79 36.64 25.78 6.08
N ARG A 80 36.61 27.12 6.21
CA ARG A 80 37.80 27.96 6.01
C ARG A 80 38.90 27.60 7.00
N ILE A 81 38.51 27.25 8.23
CA ILE A 81 39.38 26.70 9.26
C ILE A 81 38.78 25.40 9.81
N SER A 82 39.63 24.44 10.19
CA SER A 82 39.17 23.13 10.70
C SER A 82 38.83 23.16 12.19
N ALA A 83 39.50 24.01 12.95
CA ALA A 83 39.30 24.21 14.37
C ALA A 83 39.78 25.61 14.75
N ALA A 84 39.26 26.13 15.86
CA ALA A 84 39.68 27.40 16.44
C ALA A 84 39.71 27.27 17.97
N ALA A 85 40.70 27.89 18.59
CA ALA A 85 40.76 28.07 20.03
C ALA A 85 40.82 29.57 20.32
N LEU A 86 39.95 30.04 21.21
CA LEU A 86 39.82 31.46 21.55
C LEU A 86 39.43 31.63 23.02
N GLU A 87 39.62 32.83 23.54
CA GLU A 87 39.13 33.22 24.85
C GLU A 87 37.93 34.14 24.65
N ASP A 88 36.79 33.78 25.26
CA ASP A 88 35.53 34.53 25.18
C ASP A 88 34.97 34.73 26.59
N GLY A 89 34.86 35.98 27.04
CA GLY A 89 34.28 36.34 28.33
C GLY A 89 34.92 35.65 29.54
N GLY A 90 36.23 35.43 29.55
CA GLY A 90 36.97 34.74 30.61
C GLY A 90 36.83 33.21 30.59
N ARG A 91 36.36 32.63 29.48
CA ARG A 91 36.35 31.18 29.23
C ARG A 91 37.21 30.86 28.02
N HIS A 92 37.86 29.71 28.07
CA HIS A 92 38.57 29.16 26.93
C HIS A 92 37.60 28.32 26.10
N VAL A 93 37.45 28.65 24.82
CA VAL A 93 36.53 27.99 23.88
C VAL A 93 37.32 27.30 22.78
N HIS A 94 36.96 26.05 22.51
CA HIS A 94 37.50 25.24 21.42
C HIS A 94 36.37 24.87 20.48
N LEU A 95 36.48 25.31 19.22
CA LEU A 95 35.58 25.01 18.12
C LEU A 95 36.26 23.98 17.21
N VAL A 96 35.57 22.89 16.87
CA VAL A 96 36.05 21.90 15.91
C VAL A 96 34.97 21.66 14.86
N GLY A 97 35.32 21.87 13.59
CA GLY A 97 34.45 21.59 12.46
C GLY A 97 34.42 20.10 12.16
N ILE A 98 33.24 19.49 12.23
CA ILE A 98 33.00 18.10 11.88
C ILE A 98 32.54 18.04 10.44
N ARG A 99 33.37 17.48 9.56
CA ARG A 99 33.06 17.40 8.13
C ARG A 99 32.04 16.31 7.83
N HIS A 100 31.03 16.65 7.01
CA HIS A 100 30.21 15.65 6.34
C HIS A 100 30.91 15.15 5.06
N PRO A 101 30.68 13.90 4.62
CA PRO A 101 31.06 13.48 3.28
C PRO A 101 30.11 14.10 2.26
N GLY A 102 30.60 15.07 1.50
CA GLY A 102 29.89 15.70 0.37
C GLY A 102 30.86 16.51 -0.51
N PRO A 103 30.46 16.94 -1.71
CA PRO A 103 31.30 17.76 -2.58
C PRO A 103 31.33 19.21 -2.06
N GLY A 104 32.07 19.45 -0.97
CA GLY A 104 32.15 20.77 -0.34
C GLY A 104 33.17 20.83 0.79
N ARG A 105 33.62 22.04 1.13
CA ARG A 105 34.54 22.29 2.26
C ARG A 105 33.82 22.53 3.58
N ALA A 106 32.51 22.80 3.56
CA ALA A 106 31.72 23.12 4.74
C ALA A 106 31.74 22.00 5.80
N ALA A 107 31.84 22.40 7.06
CA ALA A 107 31.58 21.51 8.17
C ALA A 107 30.08 21.21 8.23
N GLY A 108 29.75 19.95 8.46
CA GLY A 108 28.40 19.48 8.66
C GLY A 108 27.82 19.82 10.03
N ALA A 109 28.71 19.92 11.00
CA ALA A 109 28.41 20.31 12.37
C ALA A 109 29.64 20.99 12.99
N VAL A 110 29.43 21.79 14.02
CA VAL A 110 30.48 22.42 14.81
C VAL A 110 30.35 21.95 16.25
N LEU A 111 31.44 21.37 16.77
CA LEU A 111 31.59 21.05 18.17
C LEU A 111 32.19 22.27 18.89
N THR A 112 31.47 22.79 19.87
CA THR A 112 31.93 23.88 20.75
C THR A 112 32.16 23.33 22.14
N VAL A 113 33.33 23.58 22.71
CA VAL A 113 33.66 23.18 24.08
C VAL A 113 34.19 24.40 24.82
N ALA A 114 33.58 24.75 25.94
CA ALA A 114 33.96 25.90 26.75
C ALA A 114 34.39 25.45 28.15
N ARG A 115 35.55 25.93 28.61
CA ARG A 115 36.15 25.60 29.91
C ARG A 115 36.60 26.87 30.64
N PRO A 116 36.56 26.88 31.98
CA PRO A 116 37.14 27.98 32.77
C PRO A 116 38.69 27.97 32.71
N GLU A 117 39.30 26.82 32.44
CA GLU A 117 40.75 26.66 32.36
C GLU A 117 41.22 26.52 30.90
N PRO A 118 42.48 26.91 30.58
CA PRO A 118 43.05 26.69 29.26
C PRO A 118 43.02 25.22 28.83
N PHE A 119 42.92 24.98 27.52
CA PHE A 119 43.04 23.63 26.97
C PHE A 119 44.51 23.17 26.99
N ASP A 120 44.81 22.18 27.81
CA ASP A 120 46.07 21.46 27.75
C ASP A 120 46.08 20.49 26.55
N ARG A 121 47.24 19.89 26.27
CA ARG A 121 47.42 18.96 25.15
C ARG A 121 46.44 17.78 25.22
N ARG A 122 46.16 17.29 26.44
CA ARG A 122 45.25 16.16 26.68
C ARG A 122 43.80 16.54 26.37
N ALA A 123 43.29 17.64 26.91
CA ALA A 123 41.92 18.09 26.66
C ALA A 123 41.72 18.41 25.18
N ALA A 124 42.69 19.05 24.52
CA ALA A 124 42.62 19.31 23.09
C ALA A 124 42.57 18.03 22.24
N GLU A 125 43.34 17.00 22.62
CA GLU A 125 43.31 15.68 21.95
C GLU A 125 41.98 14.97 22.16
N ILE A 126 41.44 14.96 23.39
CA ILE A 126 40.13 14.36 23.70
C ILE A 126 39.04 15.04 22.86
N VAL A 127 39.04 16.37 22.76
CA VAL A 127 38.07 17.12 21.94
C VAL A 127 38.17 16.74 20.47
N HIS A 128 39.38 16.69 19.89
CA HIS A 128 39.57 16.32 18.47
C HIS A 128 39.15 14.88 18.18
N ARG A 129 39.49 13.94 19.06
CA ARG A 129 39.14 12.53 18.90
C ARG A 129 37.63 12.31 19.03
N THR A 130 37.00 13.04 19.94
CA THR A 130 35.55 13.06 20.10
C THR A 130 34.85 13.65 18.87
N ALA A 131 35.40 14.71 18.27
CA ALA A 131 34.89 15.26 17.02
C ALA A 131 34.91 14.22 15.88
N GLY A 132 35.95 13.38 15.81
CA GLY A 132 36.02 12.24 14.88
C GLY A 132 34.92 11.21 15.11
N VAL A 133 34.69 10.80 16.37
CA VAL A 133 33.62 9.86 16.76
C VAL A 133 32.23 10.42 16.47
N LEU A 134 31.99 11.70 16.80
CA LEU A 134 30.74 12.40 16.47
C LEU A 134 30.52 12.45 14.96
N GLY A 135 31.57 12.66 14.17
CA GLY A 135 31.51 12.60 12.71
C GLY A 135 30.99 11.26 12.17
N LEU A 136 31.41 10.14 12.78
CA LEU A 136 30.93 8.81 12.41
C LEU A 136 29.44 8.62 12.74
N LEU A 137 29.01 9.03 13.93
CA LEU A 137 27.61 8.92 14.37
C LEU A 137 26.66 9.79 13.54
N LEU A 138 27.08 11.01 13.22
CA LEU A 138 26.30 11.92 12.37
C LEU A 138 26.17 11.36 10.95
N ARG A 139 27.25 10.78 10.39
CA ARG A 139 27.24 10.13 9.08
C ARG A 139 26.31 8.91 9.05
N GLU A 140 26.37 8.05 10.06
CA GLU A 140 25.45 6.89 10.15
C GLU A 140 23.99 7.36 10.19
N GLY A 141 23.68 8.35 11.01
CA GLY A 141 22.33 8.91 11.11
C GLY A 141 21.85 9.56 9.81
N GLU A 142 22.73 10.22 9.07
CA GLU A 142 22.45 10.79 7.75
C GLU A 142 22.22 9.71 6.69
N LEU A 143 23.08 8.69 6.62
CA LEU A 143 22.91 7.55 5.71
C LEU A 143 21.60 6.83 5.98
N ALA A 144 21.25 6.59 7.25
CA ALA A 144 20.00 5.96 7.63
C ALA A 144 18.79 6.83 7.24
N ARG A 145 18.85 8.16 7.42
CA ARG A 145 17.80 9.09 6.97
C ARG A 145 17.66 9.09 5.45
N SER A 146 18.78 9.15 4.72
CA SER A 146 18.81 9.16 3.26
C SER A 146 18.28 7.85 2.68
N ALA A 147 18.68 6.71 3.24
CA ALA A 147 18.15 5.40 2.87
C ALA A 147 16.63 5.30 3.13
N ARG A 148 16.14 5.82 4.26
CA ARG A 148 14.68 5.90 4.53
C ARG A 148 13.95 6.78 3.51
N ARG A 149 14.51 7.94 3.14
CA ARG A 149 13.92 8.82 2.12
C ARG A 149 13.86 8.12 0.76
N LEU A 150 14.93 7.45 0.36
CA LEU A 150 14.99 6.69 -0.88
C LEU A 150 13.97 5.54 -0.89
N ARG A 151 13.86 4.77 0.20
CA ARG A 151 12.84 3.72 0.32
C ARG A 151 11.42 4.25 0.22
N ARG A 152 11.13 5.40 0.83
CA ARG A 152 9.81 6.06 0.71
C ARG A 152 9.53 6.50 -0.71
N ALA A 153 10.44 7.25 -1.34
CA ALA A 153 10.28 7.69 -2.72
C ALA A 153 10.12 6.50 -3.68
N SER A 154 10.88 5.43 -3.46
CA SER A 154 10.78 4.18 -4.21
C SER A 154 9.42 3.51 -4.02
N ALA A 155 8.86 3.48 -2.81
CA ALA A 155 7.52 2.95 -2.55
C ALA A 155 6.42 3.83 -3.18
N ASP A 156 6.55 5.15 -3.11
CA ASP A 156 5.60 6.11 -3.70
C ASP A 156 5.56 5.96 -5.23
N LEU A 157 6.71 5.74 -5.87
CA LEU A 157 6.81 5.48 -7.31
C LEU A 157 6.18 4.14 -7.71
N ARG A 158 6.38 3.08 -6.91
CA ARG A 158 5.69 1.79 -7.15
C ARG A 158 4.18 1.93 -6.99
N LEU A 159 3.71 2.71 -6.02
CA LEU A 159 2.30 3.01 -5.84
C LEU A 159 1.72 3.78 -7.04
N ALA A 160 2.45 4.79 -7.55
CA ALA A 160 2.04 5.54 -8.74
C ALA A 160 1.93 4.63 -9.98
N ILE A 161 2.87 3.69 -10.16
CA ILE A 161 2.81 2.68 -11.23
C ILE A 161 1.54 1.82 -11.09
N LEU A 162 1.25 1.34 -9.88
CA LEU A 162 0.02 0.57 -9.63
C LEU A 162 -1.23 1.39 -9.97
N GLN A 163 -1.29 2.65 -9.55
CA GLN A 163 -2.42 3.55 -9.83
C GLN A 163 -2.65 3.75 -11.33
N LEU A 164 -1.58 3.91 -12.12
CA LEU A 164 -1.66 3.99 -13.58
C LEU A 164 -2.19 2.69 -14.20
N LEU A 165 -1.73 1.53 -13.70
CA LEU A 165 -2.25 0.23 -14.14
C LEU A 165 -3.73 0.03 -13.79
N MET A 166 -4.20 0.59 -12.66
CA MET A 166 -5.61 0.52 -12.24
C MET A 166 -6.56 1.31 -13.15
N VAL A 167 -6.06 2.34 -13.84
CA VAL A 167 -6.81 3.11 -14.84
C VAL A 167 -6.46 2.73 -16.28
N GLU A 168 -5.80 1.58 -16.47
CA GLU A 168 -5.40 1.02 -17.76
C GLU A 168 -4.36 1.86 -18.55
N ASP A 169 -3.70 2.83 -17.90
CA ASP A 169 -2.62 3.62 -18.51
C ASP A 169 -1.27 2.87 -18.43
N VAL A 170 -1.20 1.78 -19.18
CA VAL A 170 -0.02 0.89 -19.25
C VAL A 170 1.20 1.62 -19.82
N VAL A 171 1.00 2.57 -20.74
CA VAL A 171 2.10 3.31 -21.39
C VAL A 171 2.80 4.21 -20.37
N SER A 172 2.05 5.00 -19.60
CA SER A 172 2.61 5.82 -18.54
C SER A 172 3.24 4.96 -17.44
N ALA A 173 2.59 3.86 -17.05
CA ALA A 173 3.13 2.93 -16.05
C ALA A 173 4.50 2.37 -16.48
N ARG A 174 4.64 1.92 -17.72
CA ARG A 174 5.90 1.44 -18.30
C ARG A 174 6.96 2.54 -18.33
N ARG A 175 6.60 3.76 -18.72
CA ARG A 175 7.52 4.89 -18.78
C ARG A 175 8.08 5.25 -17.40
N VAL A 176 7.26 5.21 -16.35
CA VAL A 176 7.72 5.44 -14.97
C VAL A 176 8.60 4.28 -14.49
N ALA A 177 8.23 3.03 -14.82
CA ALA A 177 8.99 1.85 -14.41
C ALA A 177 10.37 1.75 -15.10
N ALA A 178 10.48 2.08 -16.39
CA ALA A 178 11.66 1.82 -17.21
C ALA A 178 12.97 2.41 -16.65
N GLY A 179 12.90 3.59 -16.01
CA GLY A 179 14.09 4.24 -15.46
C GLY A 179 14.59 3.67 -14.13
N LEU A 180 13.74 2.94 -13.40
CA LEU A 180 14.01 2.52 -12.01
C LEU A 180 13.99 1.00 -11.82
N TRP A 181 13.17 0.32 -12.59
CA TRP A 181 13.04 -1.14 -12.62
C TRP A 181 12.96 -1.64 -14.06
N PRO A 182 14.10 -1.67 -14.78
CA PRO A 182 14.18 -2.28 -16.11
C PRO A 182 13.65 -3.71 -16.08
N GLY A 183 12.92 -4.16 -17.11
CA GLY A 183 12.32 -5.51 -17.11
C GLY A 183 10.94 -5.64 -16.46
N LEU A 184 10.57 -4.75 -15.53
CA LEU A 184 9.44 -4.99 -14.62
C LEU A 184 8.08 -5.10 -15.33
N LEU A 185 7.84 -4.27 -16.34
CA LEU A 185 6.58 -4.19 -17.09
C LEU A 185 6.79 -4.40 -18.59
N GLU A 186 7.86 -5.10 -18.98
CA GLU A 186 8.15 -5.37 -20.39
C GLU A 186 7.14 -6.35 -21.00
N GLN A 187 6.74 -7.38 -20.26
CA GLN A 187 5.71 -8.30 -20.68
C GLN A 187 4.33 -7.62 -20.61
N ASP A 188 3.46 -7.90 -21.58
CA ASP A 188 2.11 -7.32 -21.60
C ASP A 188 1.13 -8.05 -20.68
N THR A 189 1.55 -9.15 -20.07
CA THR A 189 0.73 -9.95 -19.17
C THR A 189 1.35 -10.09 -17.79
N ALA A 190 0.53 -10.13 -16.76
CA ALA A 190 0.92 -10.36 -15.39
C ALA A 190 -0.17 -11.09 -14.59
N ARG A 191 0.23 -11.69 -13.48
CA ARG A 191 -0.66 -12.07 -12.38
C ARG A 191 -0.60 -11.02 -11.29
N VAL A 192 -1.72 -10.78 -10.64
CA VAL A 192 -1.80 -10.02 -9.39
C VAL A 192 -1.96 -11.02 -8.26
N TYR A 193 -1.14 -10.85 -7.22
CA TYR A 193 -1.28 -11.55 -5.95
C TYR A 193 -1.60 -10.54 -4.86
N VAL A 194 -2.41 -10.95 -3.91
CA VAL A 194 -2.64 -10.23 -2.66
C VAL A 194 -2.18 -11.13 -1.52
N VAL A 195 -1.15 -10.68 -0.82
CA VAL A 195 -0.67 -11.30 0.41
C VAL A 195 -1.28 -10.53 1.58
N GLU A 196 -2.01 -11.23 2.44
CA GLU A 196 -2.59 -10.66 3.64
C GLU A 196 -1.83 -11.15 4.86
N GLY A 197 -1.46 -10.22 5.74
CA GLY A 197 -0.97 -10.50 7.07
C GLY A 197 -1.52 -9.49 8.08
N THR A 198 -0.91 -9.42 9.26
CA THR A 198 -1.33 -8.46 10.28
C THR A 198 -0.98 -7.01 9.87
N PRO A 199 -1.81 -6.01 10.22
CA PRO A 199 -1.51 -4.60 9.92
C PRO A 199 -0.15 -4.13 10.46
N ALA A 200 0.24 -4.61 11.65
CA ALA A 200 1.53 -4.29 12.26
C ALA A 200 2.73 -4.88 11.49
N GLY A 201 2.53 -6.03 10.84
CA GLY A 201 3.57 -6.73 10.07
C GLY A 201 3.65 -6.34 8.59
N ARG A 202 2.74 -5.50 8.08
CA ARG A 202 2.63 -5.22 6.63
C ARG A 202 3.93 -4.71 6.01
N ASP A 203 4.63 -3.82 6.70
CA ASP A 203 5.87 -3.23 6.17
C ASP A 203 6.96 -4.30 6.00
N ALA A 204 7.15 -5.18 7.00
CA ALA A 204 8.06 -6.31 6.90
C ALA A 204 7.62 -7.31 5.82
N LEU A 205 6.33 -7.61 5.74
CA LEU A 205 5.77 -8.50 4.71
C LEU A 205 6.02 -7.95 3.29
N ALA A 206 5.92 -6.63 3.09
CA ALA A 206 6.20 -6.00 1.81
C ALA A 206 7.69 -6.08 1.43
N GLU A 207 8.60 -5.94 2.40
CA GLU A 207 10.04 -6.13 2.19
C GLU A 207 10.35 -7.59 1.83
N GLU A 208 9.81 -8.56 2.58
CA GLU A 208 9.97 -9.98 2.29
C GLU A 208 9.41 -10.36 0.90
N CYS A 209 8.23 -9.83 0.52
CA CYS A 209 7.67 -10.01 -0.82
C CYS A 209 8.60 -9.46 -1.91
N ALA A 210 9.22 -8.30 -1.68
CA ALA A 210 10.16 -7.71 -2.64
C ALA A 210 11.44 -8.55 -2.77
N ASP A 211 11.92 -9.12 -1.66
CA ASP A 211 13.11 -9.97 -1.63
C ASP A 211 12.86 -11.31 -2.35
N VAL A 212 11.76 -12.01 -2.04
CA VAL A 212 11.44 -13.29 -2.71
C VAL A 212 11.12 -13.13 -4.19
N THR A 213 10.65 -11.96 -4.61
CA THR A 213 10.41 -11.64 -6.02
C THR A 213 11.67 -11.15 -6.74
N GLU A 214 12.79 -10.92 -6.03
CA GLU A 214 14.08 -10.46 -6.56
C GLU A 214 13.95 -9.22 -7.47
N GLY A 215 13.04 -8.31 -7.15
CA GLY A 215 12.78 -7.12 -7.97
C GLY A 215 12.11 -7.38 -9.32
N ARG A 216 11.70 -8.63 -9.62
CA ARG A 216 10.99 -9.02 -10.85
C ARG A 216 9.47 -8.88 -10.76
N ALA A 217 8.98 -8.30 -9.66
CA ALA A 217 7.57 -8.01 -9.47
C ALA A 217 7.37 -6.64 -8.82
N LEU A 218 6.24 -6.02 -9.13
CA LEU A 218 5.84 -4.75 -8.56
C LEU A 218 5.18 -5.03 -7.21
N VAL A 219 5.89 -4.76 -6.13
CA VAL A 219 5.39 -4.96 -4.76
C VAL A 219 4.94 -3.63 -4.17
N VAL A 220 3.68 -3.56 -3.76
CA VAL A 220 3.03 -2.33 -3.27
C VAL A 220 2.22 -2.65 -2.02
N ARG A 221 2.37 -1.83 -0.99
CA ARG A 221 1.47 -1.87 0.17
C ARG A 221 0.10 -1.39 -0.28
N CYS A 222 -0.95 -2.17 -0.05
CA CYS A 222 -2.28 -1.80 -0.49
C CYS A 222 -2.70 -0.47 0.18
N PRO A 223 -3.08 0.56 -0.59
CA PRO A 223 -3.47 1.84 -0.01
C PRO A 223 -4.84 1.77 0.68
N ALA A 224 -5.67 0.78 0.32
CA ALA A 224 -7.02 0.60 0.86
C ALA A 224 -7.11 -0.31 2.08
N MET A 225 -6.23 -1.31 2.19
CA MET A 225 -6.31 -2.38 3.20
C MET A 225 -5.00 -2.48 3.97
N ASP A 226 -5.05 -2.29 5.30
CA ASP A 226 -3.86 -2.13 6.13
C ASP A 226 -3.05 -3.43 6.32
N GLY A 227 -3.64 -4.59 6.06
CA GLY A 227 -2.96 -5.90 6.10
C GLY A 227 -2.49 -6.42 4.74
N HIS A 228 -2.82 -5.74 3.63
CA HIS A 228 -2.59 -6.29 2.28
C HIS A 228 -1.29 -5.75 1.64
N VAL A 229 -0.58 -6.65 0.97
CA VAL A 229 0.49 -6.36 0.02
C VAL A 229 0.06 -6.86 -1.35
N ILE A 230 0.08 -5.98 -2.34
CA ILE A 230 -0.24 -6.26 -3.74
C ILE A 230 1.07 -6.55 -4.47
N VAL A 231 1.14 -7.69 -5.17
CA VAL A 231 2.27 -8.08 -5.99
C VAL A 231 1.81 -8.28 -7.42
N VAL A 232 2.24 -7.43 -8.35
CA VAL A 232 1.99 -7.61 -9.79
C VAL A 232 3.23 -8.24 -10.41
N SER A 233 3.10 -9.47 -10.89
CA SER A 233 4.23 -10.22 -11.44
C SER A 233 3.97 -10.65 -12.88
N PRO A 234 4.84 -10.28 -13.83
CA PRO A 234 4.75 -10.74 -15.22
C PRO A 234 5.08 -12.25 -15.36
N ALA A 235 5.86 -12.80 -14.43
CA ALA A 235 6.33 -14.19 -14.47
C ALA A 235 5.56 -15.12 -13.50
N SER A 236 5.61 -16.43 -13.77
CA SER A 236 5.00 -17.44 -12.90
C SER A 236 5.82 -17.76 -11.63
N ALA A 237 7.15 -17.70 -11.71
CA ALA A 237 8.05 -18.10 -10.62
C ALA A 237 7.84 -17.33 -9.30
N PRO A 238 7.57 -16.01 -9.29
CA PRO A 238 7.27 -15.30 -8.05
C PRO A 238 6.03 -15.84 -7.31
N GLY A 239 5.04 -16.39 -8.03
CA GLY A 239 3.86 -16.99 -7.40
C GLY A 239 4.13 -18.27 -6.61
N GLU A 240 5.15 -19.04 -6.99
CA GLU A 240 5.61 -20.21 -6.21
C GLU A 240 6.30 -19.77 -4.93
N ARG A 241 7.17 -18.77 -5.03
CA ARG A 241 7.92 -18.25 -3.88
C ARG A 241 7.02 -17.58 -2.86
N LEU A 242 6.00 -16.84 -3.31
CA LEU A 242 4.99 -16.27 -2.42
C LEU A 242 4.19 -17.37 -1.70
N ARG A 243 3.88 -18.50 -2.37
CA ARG A 243 3.22 -19.64 -1.71
C ARG A 243 4.09 -20.25 -0.63
N THR A 244 5.39 -20.43 -0.88
CA THR A 244 6.34 -20.90 0.13
C THR A 244 6.41 -19.93 1.31
N LEU A 245 6.51 -18.62 1.04
CA LEU A 245 6.51 -17.59 2.08
C LEU A 245 5.27 -17.67 2.99
N VAL A 246 4.09 -17.90 2.42
CA VAL A 246 2.83 -18.02 3.18
C VAL A 246 2.71 -19.36 3.92
N ALA A 247 3.27 -20.46 3.38
CA ALA A 247 3.29 -21.75 4.05
C ALA A 247 4.06 -21.69 5.38
N ASP A 248 5.17 -20.94 5.42
CA ASP A 248 6.04 -20.83 6.59
C ASP A 248 5.52 -19.85 7.65
N ARG A 249 4.45 -19.09 7.36
CA ARG A 249 3.95 -18.02 8.24
C ARG A 249 2.51 -18.27 8.68
N PRO A 250 2.25 -18.40 10.00
CA PRO A 250 0.89 -18.41 10.50
C PRO A 250 0.17 -17.10 10.19
N ASP A 251 -1.17 -17.15 10.11
CA ASP A 251 -2.05 -16.00 9.89
C ASP A 251 -1.69 -15.13 8.68
N THR A 252 -1.05 -15.73 7.69
CA THR A 252 -0.74 -15.12 6.40
C THR A 252 -1.51 -15.87 5.32
N TYR A 253 -2.12 -15.14 4.39
CA TYR A 253 -2.95 -15.72 3.34
C TYR A 253 -2.57 -15.16 1.97
N LEU A 254 -2.75 -15.97 0.91
CA LEU A 254 -2.37 -15.61 -0.45
C LEU A 254 -3.51 -15.87 -1.43
N GLY A 255 -4.05 -14.79 -2.01
CA GLY A 255 -4.92 -14.86 -3.18
C GLY A 255 -4.16 -14.51 -4.46
N GLY A 256 -4.31 -15.31 -5.51
CA GLY A 256 -3.72 -15.06 -6.83
C GLY A 256 -4.77 -14.91 -7.93
N SER A 257 -4.55 -13.99 -8.87
CA SER A 257 -5.35 -13.88 -10.08
C SER A 257 -4.88 -14.88 -11.15
N LEU A 258 -5.61 -14.90 -12.27
CA LEU A 258 -5.12 -15.50 -13.50
C LEU A 258 -4.09 -14.60 -14.16
N HIS A 259 -3.39 -15.13 -15.17
CA HIS A 259 -2.62 -14.28 -16.05
C HIS A 259 -3.56 -13.38 -16.85
N GLN A 260 -3.35 -12.08 -16.75
CA GLN A 260 -4.15 -11.05 -17.39
C GLN A 260 -3.23 -10.07 -18.12
N ARG A 261 -3.76 -9.36 -19.12
CA ARG A 261 -3.04 -8.21 -19.70
C ARG A 261 -2.83 -7.14 -18.64
N LEU A 262 -1.77 -6.34 -18.74
CA LEU A 262 -1.50 -5.22 -17.82
C LEU A 262 -2.66 -4.21 -17.78
N ALA A 263 -3.33 -4.00 -18.91
CA ALA A 263 -4.54 -3.18 -18.98
C ALA A 263 -5.72 -3.72 -18.15
N ARG A 264 -5.63 -4.96 -17.63
CA ARG A 264 -6.64 -5.59 -16.76
C ARG A 264 -6.16 -5.77 -15.33
N THR A 265 -5.20 -4.97 -14.89
CA THR A 265 -4.67 -5.06 -13.52
C THR A 265 -5.76 -4.86 -12.46
N ALA A 266 -6.74 -3.97 -12.69
CA ALA A 266 -7.89 -3.80 -11.79
C ALA A 266 -8.75 -5.07 -11.67
N THR A 267 -9.08 -5.71 -12.79
CA THR A 267 -9.79 -7.01 -12.80
C THR A 267 -8.98 -8.09 -12.10
N ALA A 268 -7.67 -8.18 -12.40
CA ALA A 268 -6.77 -9.14 -11.76
C ALA A 268 -6.68 -8.91 -10.24
N TYR A 269 -6.68 -7.65 -9.79
CA TYR A 269 -6.73 -7.33 -8.36
C TYR A 269 -8.02 -7.79 -7.71
N GLY A 270 -9.18 -7.57 -8.33
CA GLY A 270 -10.47 -8.13 -7.87
C GLY A 270 -10.43 -9.65 -7.77
N GLN A 271 -9.91 -10.34 -8.80
CA GLN A 271 -9.73 -11.79 -8.81
C GLN A 271 -8.85 -12.29 -7.66
N ALA A 272 -7.74 -11.59 -7.39
CA ALA A 272 -6.83 -11.94 -6.30
C ALA A 272 -7.49 -11.75 -4.92
N VAL A 273 -8.35 -10.74 -4.75
CA VAL A 273 -9.13 -10.53 -3.51
C VAL A 273 -10.18 -11.63 -3.32
N SER A 274 -10.91 -12.03 -4.37
CA SER A 274 -11.83 -13.18 -4.28
C SER A 274 -11.10 -14.49 -4.00
N ALA A 275 -9.93 -14.71 -4.61
CA ALA A 275 -9.10 -15.87 -4.28
C ALA A 275 -8.61 -15.82 -2.82
N LEU A 276 -8.29 -14.64 -2.30
CA LEU A 276 -7.89 -14.45 -0.91
C LEU A 276 -9.03 -14.82 0.06
N ALA A 277 -10.29 -14.50 -0.27
CA ALA A 277 -11.44 -14.94 0.50
C ALA A 277 -11.49 -16.47 0.65
N VAL A 278 -11.30 -17.21 -0.44
CA VAL A 278 -11.22 -18.68 -0.43
C VAL A 278 -9.99 -19.16 0.35
N ALA A 279 -8.84 -18.49 0.19
CA ALA A 279 -7.60 -18.83 0.86
C ALA A 279 -7.72 -18.82 2.39
N ARG A 280 -8.56 -17.95 2.97
CA ARG A 280 -8.80 -17.88 4.43
C ARG A 280 -9.46 -19.13 5.00
N PHE A 281 -10.22 -19.86 4.19
CA PHE A 281 -10.89 -21.10 4.59
C PHE A 281 -10.13 -22.35 4.14
N SER A 282 -9.07 -22.20 3.34
CA SER A 282 -8.27 -23.30 2.83
C SER A 282 -7.14 -23.68 3.80
N PRO A 283 -6.90 -24.99 4.07
CA PRO A 283 -5.77 -25.44 4.88
C PRO A 283 -4.41 -24.96 4.38
N GLY A 284 -4.27 -24.79 3.05
CA GLY A 284 -3.04 -24.30 2.43
C GLY A 284 -2.84 -22.79 2.53
N ARG A 285 -3.82 -22.04 3.08
CA ARG A 285 -3.84 -20.57 3.18
C ARG A 285 -3.56 -19.83 1.87
N SER A 286 -3.75 -20.52 0.76
CA SER A 286 -3.51 -19.99 -0.58
C SER A 286 -4.55 -20.51 -1.54
N ALA A 287 -5.01 -19.64 -2.43
CA ALA A 287 -5.85 -20.01 -3.55
C ALA A 287 -5.49 -19.17 -4.78
N VAL A 288 -5.66 -19.75 -5.97
CA VAL A 288 -5.58 -19.04 -7.23
C VAL A 288 -6.97 -19.02 -7.83
N TYR A 289 -7.39 -17.86 -8.31
CA TYR A 289 -8.66 -17.66 -8.97
C TYR A 289 -8.84 -18.65 -10.12
N ALA A 290 -9.98 -19.35 -10.15
CA ALA A 290 -10.26 -20.41 -11.11
C ALA A 290 -11.41 -20.00 -12.05
N GLU A 291 -11.12 -19.67 -13.32
CA GLU A 291 -12.15 -19.19 -14.26
C GLU A 291 -13.34 -20.13 -14.44
N ARG A 292 -13.13 -21.44 -14.31
CA ARG A 292 -14.16 -22.46 -14.58
C ARG A 292 -15.30 -22.45 -13.56
N THR A 293 -15.15 -21.74 -12.44
CA THR A 293 -16.16 -21.65 -11.37
C THR A 293 -16.95 -20.35 -11.37
N HIS A 294 -16.73 -19.45 -12.35
CA HIS A 294 -17.39 -18.14 -12.38
C HIS A 294 -18.57 -18.08 -13.36
N PRO A 295 -19.66 -17.40 -12.97
CA PRO A 295 -20.94 -17.45 -13.69
C PRO A 295 -20.87 -16.85 -15.09
N GLU A 296 -20.03 -15.85 -15.34
CA GLU A 296 -19.84 -15.23 -16.66
C GLU A 296 -19.52 -16.25 -17.78
N ARG A 297 -18.83 -17.36 -17.46
CA ARG A 297 -18.49 -18.42 -18.43
C ARG A 297 -19.61 -19.42 -18.69
N LEU A 298 -20.63 -19.43 -17.84
CA LEU A 298 -21.80 -20.28 -17.98
C LEU A 298 -22.89 -19.62 -18.84
N LEU A 299 -22.68 -18.37 -19.23
CA LEU A 299 -23.53 -17.58 -20.12
C LEU A 299 -23.10 -17.77 -21.58
N ASP A 300 -24.04 -17.63 -22.52
CA ASP A 300 -23.69 -17.59 -23.95
C ASP A 300 -22.79 -16.36 -24.22
N PRO A 301 -21.54 -16.54 -24.70
CA PRO A 301 -20.61 -15.43 -24.85
C PRO A 301 -21.03 -14.39 -25.89
N ALA A 302 -21.80 -14.77 -26.92
CA ALA A 302 -22.24 -13.84 -27.97
C ALA A 302 -23.44 -13.02 -27.48
N ALA A 303 -24.38 -13.66 -26.79
CA ALA A 303 -25.51 -13.01 -26.15
C ALA A 303 -25.05 -12.04 -25.06
N LEU A 304 -24.13 -12.49 -24.18
CA LEU A 304 -23.56 -11.66 -23.12
C LEU A 304 -22.87 -10.42 -23.68
N ARG A 305 -22.06 -10.57 -24.74
CA ARG A 305 -21.42 -9.41 -25.40
C ARG A 305 -22.43 -8.46 -26.01
N THR A 306 -23.43 -8.97 -26.71
CA THR A 306 -24.46 -8.16 -27.38
C THR A 306 -25.29 -7.38 -26.37
N TRP A 307 -25.74 -8.05 -25.31
CA TRP A 307 -26.47 -7.42 -24.21
C TRP A 307 -25.61 -6.35 -23.52
N SER A 308 -24.36 -6.67 -23.15
CA SER A 308 -23.46 -5.74 -22.48
C SER A 308 -23.20 -4.48 -23.31
N ALA A 309 -22.97 -4.65 -24.60
CA ALA A 309 -22.75 -3.55 -25.53
C ALA A 309 -23.98 -2.65 -25.68
N ARG A 310 -25.19 -3.23 -25.68
CA ARG A 310 -26.43 -2.46 -25.68
C ARG A 310 -26.64 -1.72 -24.35
N THR A 311 -26.39 -2.37 -23.22
CA THR A 311 -26.52 -1.80 -21.88
C THR A 311 -25.59 -0.60 -21.70
N LEU A 312 -24.35 -0.67 -22.19
CA LEU A 312 -23.36 0.40 -22.04
C LEU A 312 -23.42 1.47 -23.14
N ARG A 313 -24.25 1.28 -24.18
CA ARG A 313 -24.40 2.18 -25.33
C ARG A 313 -24.63 3.66 -24.96
N PRO A 314 -25.42 4.02 -23.92
CA PRO A 314 -25.60 5.43 -23.56
C PRO A 314 -24.28 6.17 -23.27
N LEU A 315 -23.24 5.44 -22.86
CA LEU A 315 -21.92 5.99 -22.54
C LEU A 315 -21.10 6.36 -23.79
N ASP A 316 -21.52 5.93 -24.98
CA ASP A 316 -20.78 6.19 -26.23
C ASP A 316 -20.90 7.64 -26.71
N THR A 317 -21.80 8.41 -26.10
CA THR A 317 -21.89 9.87 -26.28
C THR A 317 -20.70 10.61 -25.66
N LEU A 318 -19.94 9.96 -24.78
CA LEU A 318 -18.82 10.57 -24.07
C LEU A 318 -17.54 10.56 -24.91
N PRO A 319 -16.67 11.58 -24.75
CA PRO A 319 -15.31 11.52 -25.28
C PRO A 319 -14.56 10.28 -24.78
N HIS A 320 -13.71 9.68 -25.63
CA HIS A 320 -13.03 8.42 -25.35
C HIS A 320 -12.31 8.39 -23.99
N HIS A 321 -11.52 9.42 -23.67
CA HIS A 321 -10.79 9.50 -22.41
C HIS A 321 -11.74 9.61 -21.20
N THR A 322 -12.84 10.36 -21.32
CA THR A 322 -13.85 10.51 -20.25
C THR A 322 -14.58 9.19 -20.02
N ARG A 323 -14.92 8.47 -21.10
CA ARG A 323 -15.55 7.14 -21.03
C ARG A 323 -14.61 6.16 -20.33
N ALA A 324 -13.35 6.08 -20.75
CA ALA A 324 -12.37 5.16 -20.16
C ALA A 324 -12.20 5.41 -18.65
N GLU A 325 -12.05 6.67 -18.23
CA GLU A 325 -11.89 7.04 -16.83
C GLU A 325 -13.14 6.72 -15.99
N LEU A 326 -14.33 6.99 -16.54
CA LEU A 326 -15.61 6.67 -15.92
C LEU A 326 -15.74 5.15 -15.69
N LEU A 327 -15.49 4.34 -16.73
CA LEU A 327 -15.58 2.88 -16.66
C LEU A 327 -14.57 2.29 -15.66
N ALA A 328 -13.31 2.70 -15.72
CA ALA A 328 -12.27 2.23 -14.81
C ALA A 328 -12.62 2.54 -13.34
N THR A 329 -13.07 3.77 -13.08
CA THR A 329 -13.46 4.18 -11.72
C THR A 329 -14.68 3.41 -11.23
N THR A 330 -15.70 3.26 -12.07
CA THR A 330 -16.94 2.59 -11.66
C THR A 330 -16.74 1.10 -11.43
N ARG A 331 -15.98 0.40 -12.28
CA ARG A 331 -15.65 -1.02 -12.04
C ARG A 331 -15.05 -1.22 -10.65
N LEU A 332 -14.05 -0.41 -10.30
CA LEU A 332 -13.43 -0.48 -8.98
C LEU A 332 -14.38 -0.01 -7.85
N GLY A 333 -15.21 1.01 -8.09
CA GLY A 333 -16.20 1.50 -7.15
C GLY A 333 -17.37 0.54 -6.90
N LEU A 334 -17.59 -0.43 -7.79
CA LEU A 334 -18.54 -1.52 -7.59
C LEU A 334 -17.90 -2.65 -6.77
N ASP A 335 -16.63 -2.97 -7.01
CA ASP A 335 -15.90 -4.02 -6.29
C ASP A 335 -15.46 -3.59 -4.88
N PHE A 336 -15.33 -2.30 -4.62
CA PHE A 336 -14.84 -1.75 -3.36
C PHE A 336 -15.65 -0.53 -2.91
N THR A 337 -15.60 -0.20 -1.62
CA THR A 337 -16.19 1.06 -1.13
C THR A 337 -15.57 2.27 -1.85
N ALA A 338 -16.31 3.37 -1.98
CA ALA A 338 -15.81 4.60 -2.59
C ALA A 338 -14.51 5.13 -1.94
N VAL A 339 -14.32 4.89 -0.64
CA VAL A 339 -13.08 5.25 0.07
C VAL A 339 -11.92 4.36 -0.36
N SER A 340 -12.13 3.04 -0.39
CA SER A 340 -11.12 2.07 -0.81
C SER A 340 -10.73 2.26 -2.28
N ALA A 341 -11.72 2.42 -3.16
CA ALA A 341 -11.49 2.70 -4.58
C ALA A 341 -10.70 3.99 -4.79
N ALA A 342 -11.05 5.07 -4.07
CA ALA A 342 -10.33 6.35 -4.14
C ALA A 342 -8.86 6.22 -3.74
N LYS A 343 -8.57 5.50 -2.64
CA LYS A 343 -7.21 5.20 -2.20
C LYS A 343 -6.41 4.41 -3.23
N VAL A 344 -7.03 3.40 -3.86
CA VAL A 344 -6.40 2.58 -4.91
C VAL A 344 -6.15 3.36 -6.20
N LEU A 345 -7.06 4.26 -6.58
CA LEU A 345 -6.97 5.08 -7.79
C LEU A 345 -6.13 6.35 -7.62
N GLY A 346 -5.82 6.75 -6.37
CA GLY A 346 -5.13 8.01 -6.11
C GLY A 346 -6.00 9.26 -6.33
N VAL A 347 -7.33 9.12 -6.22
CA VAL A 347 -8.30 10.22 -6.35
C VAL A 347 -9.08 10.45 -5.05
N SER A 348 -9.96 11.46 -5.01
CA SER A 348 -10.81 11.68 -3.84
C SER A 348 -12.02 10.73 -3.81
N ARG A 349 -12.53 10.41 -2.61
CA ARG A 349 -13.78 9.64 -2.45
C ARG A 349 -14.99 10.31 -3.13
N ASN A 350 -14.98 11.63 -3.21
CA ASN A 350 -16.05 12.41 -3.85
C ASN A 350 -15.98 12.25 -5.37
N THR A 351 -14.78 12.17 -5.94
CA THR A 351 -14.56 11.89 -7.37
C THR A 351 -15.12 10.52 -7.74
N VAL A 352 -14.89 9.50 -6.91
CA VAL A 352 -15.47 8.16 -7.15
C VAL A 352 -16.99 8.22 -7.11
N ARG A 353 -17.59 8.83 -6.07
CA ARG A 353 -19.06 8.98 -5.96
C ARG A 353 -19.65 9.72 -7.15
N ALA A 354 -19.10 10.88 -7.51
CA ALA A 354 -19.58 11.67 -8.64
C ALA A 354 -19.52 10.88 -9.97
N ARG A 355 -18.53 10.00 -10.15
CA ARG A 355 -18.44 9.12 -11.33
C ARG A 355 -19.47 7.99 -11.27
N MET A 356 -19.68 7.37 -10.11
CA MET A 356 -20.75 6.38 -9.92
C MET A 356 -22.12 6.99 -10.22
N ASP A 357 -22.41 8.18 -9.67
CA ASP A 357 -23.66 8.92 -9.87
C ASP A 357 -23.84 9.30 -11.34
N ARG A 358 -22.77 9.77 -12.00
CA ARG A 358 -22.79 10.07 -13.44
C ARG A 358 -23.07 8.84 -14.29
N LEU A 359 -22.48 7.69 -13.97
CA LEU A 359 -22.78 6.43 -14.67
C LEU A 359 -24.26 6.08 -14.48
N GLN A 360 -24.75 6.16 -13.25
CA GLN A 360 -26.14 5.86 -12.90
C GLN A 360 -27.11 6.71 -13.74
N THR A 361 -26.89 8.02 -13.82
CA THR A 361 -27.71 8.95 -14.63
C THR A 361 -27.63 8.64 -16.12
N LEU A 362 -26.46 8.33 -16.65
CA LEU A 362 -26.30 8.03 -18.09
C LEU A 362 -26.94 6.70 -18.49
N LEU A 363 -26.91 5.70 -17.60
CA LEU A 363 -27.51 4.40 -17.84
C LEU A 363 -29.00 4.35 -17.47
N ASP A 364 -29.54 5.41 -16.85
CA ASP A 364 -30.90 5.46 -16.28
C ASP A 364 -31.20 4.24 -15.40
N THR A 365 -30.31 3.99 -14.43
CA THR A 365 -30.39 2.84 -13.51
C THR A 365 -30.45 3.32 -12.06
N ASP A 366 -30.80 2.43 -11.12
CA ASP A 366 -30.61 2.67 -9.69
C ASP A 366 -29.50 1.75 -9.17
N LEU A 367 -28.30 2.29 -8.97
CA LEU A 367 -27.20 1.52 -8.43
C LEU A 367 -27.36 1.24 -6.93
N THR A 368 -28.40 1.74 -6.24
CA THR A 368 -28.69 1.34 -4.86
C THR A 368 -29.31 -0.07 -4.78
N ASP A 369 -29.99 -0.51 -5.84
CA ASP A 369 -30.46 -1.89 -5.99
C ASP A 369 -29.31 -2.84 -6.37
N LEU A 370 -29.15 -3.92 -5.60
CA LEU A 370 -28.09 -4.90 -5.82
C LEU A 370 -28.29 -5.71 -7.10
N THR A 371 -29.53 -5.95 -7.54
CA THR A 371 -29.77 -6.71 -8.78
C THR A 371 -29.37 -5.90 -10.01
N THR A 372 -29.78 -4.62 -10.05
CA THR A 372 -29.33 -3.64 -11.03
C THR A 372 -27.81 -3.46 -11.00
N ARG A 373 -27.22 -3.30 -9.80
CA ARG A 373 -25.78 -3.16 -9.64
C ARG A 373 -25.01 -4.38 -10.16
N THR A 374 -25.54 -5.59 -9.94
CA THR A 374 -24.97 -6.86 -10.45
C THR A 374 -24.99 -6.90 -11.98
N ALA A 375 -26.12 -6.53 -12.59
CA ALA A 375 -26.24 -6.46 -14.05
C ALA A 375 -25.26 -5.43 -14.65
N VAL A 376 -25.21 -4.20 -14.11
CA VAL A 376 -24.27 -3.18 -14.57
C VAL A 376 -22.83 -3.65 -14.44
N ARG A 377 -22.47 -4.27 -13.31
CA ARG A 377 -21.13 -4.83 -13.12
C ARG A 377 -20.79 -5.89 -14.17
N LEU A 378 -21.70 -6.83 -14.45
CA LEU A 378 -21.50 -7.87 -15.45
C LEU A 378 -21.26 -7.28 -16.84
N ALA A 379 -22.02 -6.25 -17.21
CA ALA A 379 -21.83 -5.56 -18.48
C ALA A 379 -20.44 -4.88 -18.56
N LEU A 380 -20.01 -4.21 -17.49
CA LEU A 380 -18.71 -3.55 -17.41
C LEU A 380 -17.54 -4.54 -17.44
N LEU A 381 -17.65 -5.68 -16.77
CA LEU A 381 -16.64 -6.74 -16.81
C LEU A 381 -16.56 -7.40 -18.19
N THR A 382 -17.70 -7.59 -18.85
CA THR A 382 -17.75 -8.13 -20.21
C THR A 382 -17.06 -7.18 -21.20
N GLU A 383 -17.30 -5.87 -21.09
CA GLU A 383 -16.64 -4.86 -21.93
C GLU A 383 -15.13 -4.82 -21.67
N ALA A 384 -14.70 -4.84 -20.40
CA ALA A 384 -13.28 -4.97 -20.06
C ALA A 384 -12.66 -6.25 -20.64
N ALA A 385 -13.41 -7.36 -20.61
CA ALA A 385 -13.01 -8.70 -21.06
C ALA A 385 -12.89 -8.85 -22.59
N HIS A 386 -13.56 -8.01 -23.37
CA HIS A 386 -13.56 -8.09 -24.83
C HIS A 386 -13.08 -6.82 -25.54
N GLY A 387 -12.82 -5.75 -24.80
CA GLY A 387 -12.51 -4.42 -25.34
C GLY A 387 -13.79 -3.66 -25.71
N PRO A 388 -13.66 -2.35 -26.05
CA PRO A 388 -14.79 -1.57 -26.49
C PRO A 388 -15.37 -2.17 -27.77
N TYR A 389 -16.69 -2.32 -27.80
CA TYR A 389 -17.42 -2.67 -29.02
C TYR A 389 -17.35 -1.50 -30.01
N ALA A 390 -17.48 -1.78 -31.31
CA ALA A 390 -17.52 -0.73 -32.33
C ALA A 390 -18.78 0.14 -32.13
N PRO A 391 -18.64 1.46 -31.90
CA PRO A 391 -19.79 2.34 -31.72
C PRO A 391 -20.68 2.34 -32.98
N GLY A 392 -22.00 2.22 -32.80
CA GLY A 392 -22.96 2.30 -33.90
C GLY A 392 -23.21 1.00 -34.68
N THR A 393 -22.47 -0.08 -34.42
CA THR A 393 -22.73 -1.41 -35.01
C THR A 393 -23.52 -2.34 -34.09
N THR A 394 -23.87 -1.88 -32.89
CA THR A 394 -24.65 -2.65 -31.92
C THR A 394 -26.13 -2.69 -32.35
N PRO A 395 -26.72 -3.89 -32.49
CA PRO A 395 -28.11 -3.99 -32.88
C PRO A 395 -29.03 -3.41 -31.78
N HIS A 396 -30.08 -2.69 -32.21
CA HIS A 396 -31.08 -2.11 -31.30
C HIS A 396 -31.87 -3.21 -30.57
N THR A 397 -32.09 -4.34 -31.24
CA THR A 397 -32.71 -5.53 -30.70
C THR A 397 -31.66 -6.56 -30.30
N GLY A 398 -31.91 -7.29 -29.22
CA GLY A 398 -30.95 -8.23 -28.67
C GLY A 398 -31.45 -8.88 -27.39
N PRO A 399 -30.71 -9.85 -26.83
CA PRO A 399 -31.12 -10.59 -25.64
C PRO A 399 -31.34 -9.65 -24.46
N ARG A 400 -32.41 -9.86 -23.70
CA ARG A 400 -32.65 -9.21 -22.40
C ARG A 400 -31.73 -9.83 -21.35
N PHE A 401 -31.62 -9.18 -20.19
CA PHE A 401 -30.84 -9.74 -19.09
C PHE A 401 -31.43 -11.07 -18.61
N THR A 402 -32.76 -11.20 -18.59
CA THR A 402 -33.47 -12.45 -18.28
C THR A 402 -33.08 -13.59 -19.20
N ASP A 403 -32.93 -13.31 -20.50
CA ASP A 403 -32.56 -14.32 -21.50
C ASP A 403 -31.15 -14.90 -21.23
N LEU A 404 -30.26 -14.10 -20.61
CA LEU A 404 -28.95 -14.59 -20.17
C LEU A 404 -29.06 -15.50 -18.94
N LEU A 405 -29.95 -15.16 -18.00
CA LEU A 405 -30.18 -15.93 -16.77
C LEU A 405 -30.79 -17.32 -17.05
N ASP A 406 -31.52 -17.46 -18.15
CA ASP A 406 -32.19 -18.72 -18.54
C ASP A 406 -31.23 -19.84 -18.96
N SER A 407 -29.92 -19.58 -19.05
CA SER A 407 -28.89 -20.59 -19.31
C SER A 407 -28.99 -21.76 -18.33
N ALA A 408 -29.12 -22.99 -18.86
CA ALA A 408 -29.20 -24.19 -18.03
C ALA A 408 -27.95 -24.38 -17.16
N ALA A 409 -26.76 -24.13 -17.72
CA ALA A 409 -25.50 -24.23 -16.99
C ALA A 409 -25.41 -23.23 -15.83
N LEU A 410 -25.92 -22.00 -16.02
CA LEU A 410 -25.97 -21.00 -14.95
C LEU A 410 -26.95 -21.41 -13.85
N ARG A 411 -28.13 -21.92 -14.21
CA ARG A 411 -29.14 -22.37 -13.24
C ARG A 411 -28.67 -23.57 -12.43
N ASP A 412 -27.97 -24.50 -13.05
CA ASP A 412 -27.41 -25.67 -12.36
C ASP A 412 -26.30 -25.26 -11.39
N TRP A 413 -25.42 -24.35 -11.79
CA TRP A 413 -24.41 -23.75 -10.90
C TRP A 413 -25.05 -22.99 -9.74
N ALA A 414 -26.07 -22.17 -10.00
CA ALA A 414 -26.77 -21.40 -8.97
C ALA A 414 -27.41 -22.33 -7.94
N ARG A 415 -28.03 -23.43 -8.40
CA ARG A 415 -28.62 -24.44 -7.53
C ARG A 415 -27.58 -25.18 -6.71
N ASP A 416 -26.42 -25.53 -7.29
CA ASP A 416 -25.32 -26.15 -6.55
C ASP A 416 -24.79 -25.21 -5.46
N LEU A 417 -24.51 -23.95 -5.81
CA LEU A 417 -23.97 -22.96 -4.89
C LEU A 417 -24.94 -22.68 -3.73
N LEU A 418 -26.19 -22.33 -4.05
CA LEU A 418 -27.20 -21.99 -3.05
C LEU A 418 -27.66 -23.22 -2.26
N GLY A 419 -27.63 -24.41 -2.88
CA GLY A 419 -27.99 -25.67 -2.22
C GLY A 419 -27.06 -26.06 -1.07
N ARG A 420 -25.82 -25.54 -1.05
CA ARG A 420 -24.90 -25.71 0.11
C ARG A 420 -25.46 -25.12 1.40
N LEU A 421 -26.32 -24.10 1.30
CA LEU A 421 -26.97 -23.47 2.45
C LEU A 421 -28.07 -24.33 3.06
N ASP A 422 -28.65 -25.25 2.28
CA ASP A 422 -29.81 -26.05 2.69
C ASP A 422 -29.44 -27.11 3.75
N GLY A 423 -28.14 -27.38 3.94
CA GLY A 423 -27.63 -28.27 5.00
C GLY A 423 -27.57 -27.62 6.39
N ASP A 424 -27.75 -26.30 6.50
CA ASP A 424 -27.82 -25.62 7.79
C ASP A 424 -29.24 -25.74 8.38
N GLY A 425 -29.36 -25.98 9.68
CA GLY A 425 -30.67 -26.06 10.34
C GLY A 425 -31.46 -24.73 10.35
N ARG A 426 -30.80 -23.62 10.00
CA ARG A 426 -31.41 -22.30 9.82
C ARG A 426 -31.73 -22.07 8.34
N ASP A 427 -32.80 -21.32 8.08
CA ASP A 427 -33.16 -20.87 6.73
C ASP A 427 -32.24 -19.72 6.24
N LEU A 428 -30.97 -20.06 6.01
CA LEU A 428 -29.93 -19.13 5.56
C LEU A 428 -30.26 -18.60 4.16
N ARG A 429 -30.73 -19.46 3.25
CA ARG A 429 -31.04 -19.11 1.86
C ARG A 429 -32.12 -18.04 1.76
N ALA A 430 -33.25 -18.19 2.45
CA ALA A 430 -34.29 -17.16 2.40
C ALA A 430 -33.89 -15.88 3.15
N THR A 431 -33.12 -16.02 4.25
CA THR A 431 -32.59 -14.85 4.97
C THR A 431 -31.66 -14.04 4.06
N LEU A 432 -30.80 -14.72 3.30
CA LEU A 432 -29.86 -14.10 2.39
C LEU A 432 -30.57 -13.43 1.20
N SER A 433 -31.54 -14.11 0.57
CA SER A 433 -32.35 -13.51 -0.49
C SER A 433 -33.08 -12.24 0.00
N ALA A 434 -33.71 -12.28 1.18
CA ALA A 434 -34.37 -11.11 1.76
C ALA A 434 -33.38 -9.98 2.08
N TRP A 435 -32.18 -10.31 2.56
CA TRP A 435 -31.12 -9.32 2.81
C TRP A 435 -30.61 -8.66 1.53
N ILE A 436 -30.45 -9.43 0.45
CA ILE A 436 -30.09 -8.90 -0.86
C ILE A 436 -31.20 -8.01 -1.42
N ALA A 437 -32.46 -8.48 -1.40
CA ALA A 437 -33.62 -7.69 -1.84
C ALA A 437 -33.78 -6.39 -1.04
N ALA A 438 -33.34 -6.38 0.22
CA ALA A 438 -33.29 -5.19 1.06
C ALA A 438 -32.07 -4.28 0.79
N GLY A 439 -31.25 -4.56 -0.22
CA GLY A 439 -30.06 -3.79 -0.58
C GLY A 439 -28.88 -3.99 0.37
N ALA A 440 -28.67 -5.22 0.85
CA ALA A 440 -27.70 -5.58 1.89
C ALA A 440 -27.94 -4.84 3.24
N ASN A 441 -29.19 -4.50 3.54
CA ASN A 441 -29.56 -3.83 4.79
C ASN A 441 -30.21 -4.82 5.78
N ALA A 442 -29.54 -5.08 6.90
CA ALA A 442 -29.98 -6.07 7.89
C ALA A 442 -31.29 -5.66 8.59
N GLU A 443 -31.48 -4.37 8.87
CA GLU A 443 -32.67 -3.85 9.57
C GLU A 443 -33.93 -3.97 8.70
N ARG A 444 -33.82 -3.62 7.42
CA ARG A 444 -34.91 -3.72 6.45
C ARG A 444 -35.28 -5.18 6.17
N ALA A 445 -34.27 -6.04 6.00
CA ALA A 445 -34.47 -7.48 5.83
C ALA A 445 -35.13 -8.12 7.05
N ALA A 446 -34.70 -7.74 8.26
CA ALA A 446 -35.28 -8.20 9.51
C ALA A 446 -36.76 -7.84 9.63
N LYS A 447 -37.12 -6.59 9.26
CA LYS A 447 -38.52 -6.15 9.20
C LYS A 447 -39.36 -6.97 8.22
N GLN A 448 -38.83 -7.29 7.04
CA GLN A 448 -39.52 -8.12 6.04
C GLN A 448 -39.69 -9.58 6.50
N ARG A 449 -38.72 -10.11 7.24
CA ARG A 449 -38.70 -11.50 7.71
C ARG A 449 -39.36 -11.70 9.09
N GLY A 450 -39.69 -10.63 9.81
CA GLY A 450 -40.24 -10.71 11.17
C GLY A 450 -39.25 -11.22 12.21
N VAL A 451 -37.94 -10.98 12.00
CA VAL A 451 -36.86 -11.40 12.92
C VAL A 451 -36.07 -10.19 13.44
N HIS A 452 -35.10 -10.42 14.32
CA HIS A 452 -34.21 -9.36 14.79
C HIS A 452 -33.06 -9.10 13.78
N ALA A 453 -32.62 -7.84 13.64
CA ALA A 453 -31.54 -7.46 12.72
C ALA A 453 -30.23 -8.21 13.00
N GLN A 454 -29.96 -8.51 14.26
CA GLN A 454 -28.80 -9.31 14.65
C GLN A 454 -28.85 -10.73 14.08
N THR A 455 -30.02 -11.37 14.07
CA THR A 455 -30.22 -12.70 13.48
C THR A 455 -29.88 -12.70 11.98
N VAL A 456 -30.29 -11.67 11.25
CA VAL A 456 -29.92 -11.52 9.83
C VAL A 456 -28.41 -11.43 9.66
N ARG A 457 -27.72 -10.61 10.47
CA ARG A 457 -26.25 -10.48 10.40
C ARG A 457 -25.54 -11.79 10.71
N GLU A 458 -26.04 -12.53 11.69
CA GLU A 458 -25.49 -13.85 12.06
C GLU A 458 -25.71 -14.88 10.96
N HIS A 459 -26.88 -14.89 10.31
CA HIS A 459 -27.17 -15.77 9.18
C HIS A 459 -26.28 -15.44 7.97
N VAL A 460 -26.14 -14.15 7.61
CA VAL A 460 -25.26 -13.73 6.50
C VAL A 460 -23.81 -14.11 6.80
N ARG A 461 -23.33 -13.88 8.03
CA ARG A 461 -21.98 -14.30 8.44
C ARG A 461 -21.80 -15.82 8.42
N ALA A 462 -22.81 -16.59 8.79
CA ALA A 462 -22.78 -18.05 8.74
C ALA A 462 -22.77 -18.60 7.31
N ALA A 463 -23.34 -17.88 6.34
CA ALA A 463 -23.33 -18.26 4.93
C ALA A 463 -21.93 -18.13 4.28
N GLU A 464 -21.09 -17.19 4.73
CA GLU A 464 -19.77 -16.93 4.14
C GLU A 464 -18.86 -18.18 4.06
N PRO A 465 -18.63 -18.95 5.14
CA PRO A 465 -17.80 -20.15 5.08
C PRO A 465 -18.45 -21.30 4.28
N VAL A 466 -19.78 -21.38 4.26
CA VAL A 466 -20.52 -22.42 3.52
C VAL A 466 -20.44 -22.19 2.01
N LEU A 467 -20.53 -20.93 1.59
CA LEU A 467 -20.43 -20.52 0.19
C LEU A 467 -18.99 -20.31 -0.26
N GLU A 468 -18.03 -20.23 0.68
CA GLU A 468 -16.66 -19.78 0.43
C GLU A 468 -16.62 -18.38 -0.24
N ARG A 469 -17.44 -17.46 0.26
CA ARG A 469 -17.64 -16.10 -0.30
C ARG A 469 -17.75 -15.04 0.78
N GLN A 470 -17.11 -13.89 0.58
CA GLN A 470 -17.23 -12.74 1.49
C GLN A 470 -18.38 -11.83 1.09
N LEU A 471 -19.49 -11.92 1.82
CA LEU A 471 -20.72 -11.17 1.54
C LEU A 471 -20.71 -9.82 2.24
N LEU A 472 -20.27 -9.78 3.50
CA LEU A 472 -20.27 -8.57 4.33
C LEU A 472 -19.20 -7.56 3.91
N ALA A 473 -18.13 -8.04 3.26
CA ALA A 473 -17.13 -7.17 2.66
C ALA A 473 -17.66 -6.44 1.40
N GLY A 474 -18.77 -6.92 0.83
CA GLY A 474 -19.27 -6.47 -0.47
C GLY A 474 -18.38 -6.90 -1.63
N GLY A 475 -18.57 -6.29 -2.80
CA GLY A 475 -17.74 -6.52 -3.97
C GLY A 475 -18.07 -7.82 -4.72
N SER A 476 -17.07 -8.38 -5.41
CA SER A 476 -17.23 -9.47 -6.39
C SER A 476 -18.04 -10.67 -5.86
N ASP A 477 -17.69 -11.15 -4.68
CA ASP A 477 -18.29 -12.34 -4.07
C ASP A 477 -19.78 -12.16 -3.79
N LEU A 478 -20.18 -10.96 -3.34
CA LEU A 478 -21.59 -10.61 -3.15
C LEU A 478 -22.32 -10.65 -4.50
N TYR A 479 -21.77 -10.07 -5.56
CA TYR A 479 -22.43 -10.04 -6.87
C TYR A 479 -22.58 -11.43 -7.50
N GLU A 480 -21.65 -12.36 -7.25
CA GLU A 480 -21.82 -13.76 -7.66
C GLU A 480 -23.04 -14.39 -6.98
N VAL A 481 -23.22 -14.17 -5.68
CA VAL A 481 -24.35 -14.70 -4.93
C VAL A 481 -25.67 -14.04 -5.34
N VAL A 482 -25.67 -12.74 -5.63
CA VAL A 482 -26.84 -12.06 -6.22
C VAL A 482 -27.19 -12.69 -7.58
N LEU A 483 -26.21 -12.94 -8.43
CA LEU A 483 -26.42 -13.58 -9.73
C LEU A 483 -26.95 -15.02 -9.61
N ALA A 484 -26.50 -15.77 -8.60
CA ALA A 484 -27.05 -17.09 -8.30
C ALA A 484 -28.55 -17.00 -7.92
N HIS A 485 -28.91 -16.07 -7.03
CA HIS A 485 -30.31 -15.88 -6.65
C HIS A 485 -31.21 -15.41 -7.80
N LEU A 486 -30.68 -14.60 -8.72
CA LEU A 486 -31.34 -14.19 -9.96
C LEU A 486 -31.56 -15.37 -10.92
N ALA A 487 -30.54 -16.19 -11.14
CA ALA A 487 -30.64 -17.37 -12.00
C ALA A 487 -31.59 -18.45 -11.44
N ASP A 488 -31.60 -18.61 -10.11
CA ASP A 488 -32.51 -19.52 -9.40
C ASP A 488 -33.95 -18.99 -9.29
N GLY A 489 -34.19 -17.72 -9.68
CA GLY A 489 -35.52 -17.09 -9.67
C GLY A 489 -36.02 -16.68 -8.29
N THR A 490 -35.18 -16.76 -7.26
CA THR A 490 -35.51 -16.30 -5.89
C THR A 490 -35.45 -14.77 -5.74
N LEU A 491 -34.79 -14.09 -6.68
CA LEU A 491 -34.83 -12.65 -6.84
C LEU A 491 -35.35 -12.30 -8.24
N ALA A 492 -36.11 -11.22 -8.33
CA ALA A 492 -36.54 -10.68 -9.62
C ALA A 492 -35.36 -10.03 -10.33
N ALA A 493 -35.25 -10.25 -11.65
CA ALA A 493 -34.34 -9.50 -12.50
C ALA A 493 -34.75 -8.01 -12.53
N PRO A 494 -33.79 -7.08 -12.63
CA PRO A 494 -34.11 -5.67 -12.76
C PRO A 494 -34.96 -5.46 -14.01
N GLU A 495 -36.06 -4.72 -13.89
CA GLU A 495 -36.85 -4.31 -15.05
C GLU A 495 -35.95 -3.44 -15.94
N ALA A 496 -35.84 -3.81 -17.22
CA ALA A 496 -35.17 -2.94 -18.17
C ALA A 496 -35.95 -1.63 -18.21
N ALA A 497 -35.29 -0.49 -17.95
CA ALA A 497 -35.86 0.83 -18.16
C ALA A 497 -36.56 0.81 -19.53
N ALA A 498 -37.87 1.02 -19.50
CA ALA A 498 -38.72 0.93 -20.68
C ALA A 498 -38.09 1.81 -21.77
N ASN A 499 -37.71 1.20 -22.89
CA ASN A 499 -37.49 1.95 -24.12
C ASN A 499 -38.73 2.83 -24.30
N GLY A 500 -38.51 4.15 -24.32
CA GLY A 500 -39.50 5.12 -24.74
C GLY A 500 -39.80 4.91 -26.22
N ASP A 501 -40.57 3.87 -26.51
CA ASP A 501 -41.34 3.72 -27.73
C ASP A 501 -42.60 4.58 -27.55
N GLN A 502 -42.41 5.86 -27.26
CA GLN A 502 -43.47 6.84 -27.37
C GLN A 502 -43.39 7.37 -28.79
N ALA A 503 -44.16 6.69 -29.64
CA ALA A 503 -44.42 7.05 -31.02
C ALA A 503 -44.55 8.56 -31.19
N ASP A 504 -43.93 9.07 -32.25
CA ASP A 504 -44.18 10.39 -32.83
C ASP A 504 -45.69 10.71 -32.78
N ALA A 505 -46.07 11.57 -31.83
CA ALA A 505 -47.32 12.30 -31.92
C ALA A 505 -47.03 13.53 -32.79
N PRO A 506 -47.65 13.67 -33.97
CA PRO A 506 -47.39 14.81 -34.83
C PRO A 506 -47.99 16.06 -34.20
N VAL A 507 -47.13 17.03 -33.88
CA VAL A 507 -47.57 18.38 -33.56
C VAL A 507 -47.84 19.10 -34.87
N HIS A 508 -49.10 19.13 -35.29
CA HIS A 508 -49.65 20.16 -36.17
C HIS A 508 -50.51 21.10 -35.34
N GLY A 509 -50.28 22.41 -35.47
CA GLY A 509 -51.11 23.47 -34.90
C GLY A 509 -50.30 24.62 -34.34
#